data_AF-A0A8H7BLY4-F1
#
_entry.id   AF-A0A8H7BLY4-F1
#
_cell.length_a   1.000
_cell.length_b   1.000
_cell.length_c   1.000
_cell.angle_alpha   90.00
_cell.angle_beta   90.00
_cell.angle_gamma   90.00
#
_symmetry.space_group_name_H-M   'P 1'
#
loop_
_entity.id
_entity.type
_entity.pdbx_description
1 polymer ?
#
loop_
_entity_poly.entity_id
_entity_poly.type
_entity_poly.pdbx_seq_one_letter_code
_entity_poly.pdbx_strand_id
1 'polypeptide(L)'
;MLFYTVEIGPVISCTCMDHRMRGAHCKHILMILLKVFRLRPTAKAFRSLTLSRTDVEEMYDNCVPDPSVLADEQLKQKINEKIYGPPSPTTTATVERRPLDTSDCPICFDEFKESEISKILFCKKCRNNIHQVCFDSWAAMRGSDVTCVYCRSPWEDDRSSKKDKGKRPLSRGPEGYVNFATEAGVSLKRALKYSHIWPDTSTYRR
;
A
#
# COMPACT_ATOMS: atom_id res chain seq x y z
N MET A 1 1.71 10.53 -6.77
CA MET A 1 1.76 9.05 -6.79
C MET A 1 2.89 8.67 -7.74
N LEU A 2 3.95 8.02 -7.25
CA LEU A 2 5.28 7.96 -7.90
C LEU A 2 5.66 6.54 -8.35
N PHE A 3 4.65 5.73 -8.62
CA PHE A 3 4.71 4.45 -9.32
C PHE A 3 3.46 4.42 -10.22
N TYR A 4 3.55 3.72 -11.34
CA TYR A 4 2.42 3.56 -12.25
C TYR A 4 1.96 2.11 -12.21
N THR A 5 0.73 1.93 -11.77
CA THR A 5 0.01 0.66 -11.92
C THR A 5 -0.55 0.57 -13.33
N VAL A 6 -0.39 -0.60 -13.93
CA VAL A 6 -1.04 -0.97 -15.19
C VAL A 6 -1.91 -2.17 -14.90
N GLU A 7 -3.18 -2.09 -15.27
CA GLU A 7 -4.13 -3.17 -15.12
C GLU A 7 -4.42 -3.74 -16.50
N ILE A 8 -4.20 -5.06 -16.66
CA ILE A 8 -4.49 -5.79 -17.89
C ILE A 8 -5.70 -6.69 -17.63
N GLY A 9 -6.86 -6.27 -18.13
CA GLY A 9 -8.11 -7.01 -18.04
C GLY A 9 -9.02 -6.67 -19.23
N PRO A 10 -10.36 -6.84 -19.09
CA PRO A 10 -11.31 -6.43 -20.13
C PRO A 10 -11.19 -4.95 -20.49
N VAL A 11 -10.74 -4.13 -19.54
CA VAL A 11 -10.33 -2.74 -19.77
C VAL A 11 -8.88 -2.61 -19.33
N ILE A 12 -8.02 -2.19 -20.25
CA ILE A 12 -6.61 -1.90 -19.99
C ILE A 12 -6.49 -0.47 -19.47
N SER A 13 -5.91 -0.32 -18.28
CA SER A 13 -5.76 0.98 -17.62
C SER A 13 -4.32 1.23 -17.16
N CYS A 14 -3.93 2.50 -17.06
CA CYS A 14 -2.65 2.87 -16.43
C CYS A 14 -2.79 4.16 -15.64
N THR A 15 -2.23 4.20 -14.42
CA THR A 15 -2.26 5.39 -13.56
C THR A 15 -1.26 6.48 -13.96
N CYS A 16 -0.54 6.33 -15.08
CA CYS A 16 0.39 7.34 -15.56
C CYS A 16 -0.30 8.56 -16.16
N MET A 17 0.39 9.70 -16.12
CA MET A 17 -0.16 10.97 -16.62
C MET A 17 -0.59 10.87 -18.09
N ASP A 18 0.25 10.27 -18.95
CA ASP A 18 -0.04 10.16 -20.38
C ASP A 18 -1.36 9.43 -20.66
N HIS A 19 -1.60 8.31 -19.96
CA HIS A 19 -2.84 7.54 -20.11
C HIS A 19 -4.02 8.30 -19.49
N ARG A 20 -3.85 8.87 -18.30
CA ARG A 20 -4.89 9.64 -17.61
C ARG A 20 -5.36 10.85 -18.43
N MET A 21 -4.44 11.52 -19.12
CA MET A 21 -4.76 12.71 -19.92
C MET A 21 -5.28 12.38 -21.31
N ARG A 22 -4.77 11.32 -21.95
CA ARG A 22 -5.10 10.98 -23.35
C ARG A 22 -6.16 9.89 -23.49
N GLY A 23 -6.37 9.07 -22.46
CA GLY A 23 -7.22 7.88 -22.53
C GLY A 23 -6.74 6.85 -23.55
N ALA A 24 -5.44 6.82 -23.88
CA ALA A 24 -4.86 6.01 -24.95
C ALA A 24 -3.68 5.16 -24.42
N HIS A 25 -3.16 4.26 -25.27
CA HIS A 25 -1.96 3.48 -24.93
C HIS A 25 -0.79 4.39 -24.57
N CYS A 26 -0.28 4.23 -23.35
CA CYS A 26 0.94 4.89 -22.90
C CYS A 26 2.14 3.96 -23.05
N LYS A 27 3.35 4.50 -22.89
CA LYS A 27 4.58 3.69 -22.92
C LYS A 27 4.58 2.53 -21.92
N HIS A 28 3.89 2.65 -20.79
CA HIS A 28 3.84 1.60 -19.76
C HIS A 28 2.97 0.42 -20.21
N ILE A 29 1.79 0.70 -20.78
CA ILE A 29 0.93 -0.33 -21.36
C ILE A 29 1.68 -1.04 -22.49
N LEU A 30 2.28 -0.29 -23.42
CA LEU A 30 3.01 -0.86 -24.55
C LEU A 30 4.19 -1.73 -24.09
N MET A 31 4.93 -1.29 -23.06
CA MET A 31 6.04 -2.07 -22.50
C MET A 31 5.57 -3.40 -21.93
N ILE A 32 4.44 -3.42 -21.21
CA ILE A 32 3.87 -4.65 -20.65
C ILE A 32 3.38 -5.59 -21.75
N LEU A 33 2.64 -5.08 -22.73
CA LEU A 33 2.15 -5.89 -23.85
C LEU A 33 3.30 -6.50 -24.67
N LEU A 34 4.40 -5.77 -24.88
CA LEU A 34 5.54 -6.21 -25.69
C LEU A 34 6.55 -7.07 -24.92
N LYS A 35 6.89 -6.71 -23.68
CA LYS A 35 8.00 -7.35 -22.94
C LYS A 35 7.53 -8.42 -21.97
N VAL A 36 6.35 -8.23 -21.37
CA VAL A 36 5.81 -9.16 -20.37
C VAL A 36 4.93 -10.19 -21.05
N PHE A 37 3.88 -9.73 -21.76
CA PHE A 37 2.97 -10.62 -22.49
C PHE A 37 3.51 -11.08 -23.85
N ARG A 38 4.55 -10.42 -24.38
CA ARG A 38 5.20 -10.77 -25.67
C ARG A 38 4.20 -10.93 -26.82
N LEU A 39 3.17 -10.09 -26.83
CA LEU A 39 2.12 -10.16 -27.85
C LEU A 39 2.67 -9.81 -29.23
N ARG A 40 2.14 -10.46 -30.26
CA ARG A 40 2.43 -10.10 -31.65
C ARG A 40 1.86 -8.70 -31.95
N PRO A 41 2.52 -7.88 -32.78
CA PRO A 41 2.02 -6.54 -33.14
C PRO A 41 0.60 -6.50 -33.75
N THR A 42 0.11 -7.64 -34.25
CA THR A 42 -1.23 -7.79 -34.81
C THR A 42 -2.34 -7.91 -33.74
N ALA A 43 -1.97 -8.15 -32.47
CA ALA A 43 -2.91 -8.35 -31.38
C ALA A 43 -3.85 -7.15 -31.19
N LYS A 44 -5.11 -7.43 -30.82
CA LYS A 44 -6.13 -6.39 -30.59
C LYS A 44 -5.73 -5.42 -29.48
N ALA A 45 -5.00 -5.89 -28.48
CA ALA A 45 -4.54 -5.10 -27.34
C ALA A 45 -3.67 -3.89 -27.73
N PHE A 46 -3.06 -3.87 -28.92
CA PHE A 46 -2.31 -2.70 -29.43
C PHE A 46 -3.21 -1.63 -30.08
N ARG A 47 -4.43 -1.99 -30.46
CA ARG A 47 -5.37 -1.11 -31.18
C ARG A 47 -6.52 -0.65 -30.28
N SER A 48 -6.93 -1.48 -29.33
CA SER A 48 -8.02 -1.23 -28.40
C SER A 48 -7.54 -1.38 -26.96
N LEU A 49 -8.02 -0.49 -26.09
CA LEU A 49 -7.88 -0.63 -24.64
C LEU A 49 -8.98 -1.51 -24.02
N THR A 50 -10.03 -1.82 -24.79
CA THR A 50 -11.09 -2.73 -24.38
C THR A 50 -10.93 -4.06 -25.10
N LEU A 51 -10.91 -5.14 -24.33
CA LEU A 51 -10.77 -6.51 -24.80
C LEU A 51 -11.99 -7.34 -24.39
N SER A 52 -12.35 -8.32 -25.21
CA SER A 52 -13.34 -9.31 -24.80
C SER A 52 -12.74 -10.26 -23.75
N ARG A 53 -13.58 -10.93 -22.96
CA ARG A 53 -13.09 -11.93 -21.99
C ARG A 53 -12.24 -13.01 -22.63
N THR A 54 -12.64 -13.50 -23.81
CA THR A 54 -11.88 -14.50 -24.55
C THR A 54 -10.52 -13.99 -25.01
N ASP A 55 -10.42 -12.72 -25.45
CA ASP A 55 -9.13 -12.13 -25.82
C ASP A 55 -8.20 -12.02 -24.60
N VAL A 56 -8.74 -11.71 -23.43
CA VAL A 56 -7.97 -11.60 -22.18
C VAL A 56 -7.50 -12.99 -21.72
N GLU A 57 -8.39 -13.98 -21.71
CA GLU A 57 -8.07 -15.37 -21.36
C GLU A 57 -6.98 -15.91 -22.28
N GLU A 58 -7.14 -15.77 -23.60
CA GLU A 58 -6.12 -16.17 -24.59
C GLU A 58 -4.78 -15.47 -24.34
N MET A 59 -4.79 -14.17 -23.97
CA MET A 59 -3.57 -13.45 -23.64
C MET A 59 -2.87 -14.02 -22.41
N TYR A 60 -3.60 -14.38 -21.35
CA TYR A 60 -3.01 -14.95 -20.14
C TYR A 60 -2.54 -16.39 -20.33
N ASP A 61 -3.30 -17.20 -21.06
CA ASP A 61 -2.95 -18.61 -21.33
C ASP A 61 -1.68 -18.72 -22.18
N ASN A 62 -1.48 -17.80 -23.13
CA ASN A 62 -0.27 -17.74 -23.96
C ASN A 62 0.88 -16.95 -23.30
N CYS A 63 0.63 -16.29 -22.16
CA CYS A 63 1.63 -15.50 -21.48
C CYS A 63 2.44 -16.38 -20.52
N VAL A 64 3.71 -16.60 -20.86
CA VAL A 64 4.71 -17.15 -19.93
C VAL A 64 5.66 -16.00 -19.57
N PRO A 65 5.34 -15.21 -18.52
CA PRO A 65 6.22 -14.13 -18.11
C PRO A 65 7.55 -14.71 -17.63
N ASP A 66 8.63 -14.04 -18.00
CA ASP A 66 9.96 -14.41 -17.52
C ASP A 66 10.00 -14.29 -15.99
N PRO A 67 10.51 -15.30 -15.25
CA PRO A 67 10.58 -15.25 -13.80
C PRO A 67 11.30 -14.02 -13.26
N SER A 68 12.24 -13.44 -14.02
CA SER A 68 12.94 -12.20 -13.64
C SER A 68 12.06 -10.94 -13.62
N VAL A 69 10.92 -10.97 -14.31
CA VAL A 69 9.95 -9.88 -14.36
C VAL A 69 8.98 -9.93 -13.17
N LEU A 70 8.80 -11.11 -12.59
CA LEU A 70 7.91 -11.32 -11.45
C LEU A 70 8.63 -10.97 -10.15
N ALA A 71 8.03 -10.10 -9.35
CA ALA A 71 8.48 -9.88 -7.98
C ALA A 71 8.05 -11.05 -7.09
N ASP A 72 8.92 -11.46 -6.16
CA ASP A 72 8.60 -12.42 -5.11
C ASP A 72 7.45 -11.90 -4.21
N GLU A 73 6.66 -12.80 -3.63
CA GLU A 73 5.53 -12.43 -2.76
C GLU A 73 5.98 -11.61 -1.54
N GLN A 74 7.12 -11.93 -0.93
CA GLN A 74 7.65 -11.14 0.19
C GLN A 74 8.07 -9.75 -0.25
N LEU A 75 8.59 -9.62 -1.47
CA LEU A 75 8.95 -8.33 -2.07
C LEU A 75 7.69 -7.51 -2.37
N LYS A 76 6.64 -8.11 -2.93
CA LYS A 76 5.35 -7.45 -3.16
C LYS A 76 4.76 -6.91 -1.87
N GLN A 77 4.79 -7.69 -0.79
CA GLN A 77 4.33 -7.24 0.53
C GLN A 77 5.12 -6.03 1.03
N LYS A 78 6.45 -6.08 0.99
CA LYS A 78 7.31 -4.93 1.39
C LYS A 78 7.04 -3.69 0.55
N ILE A 79 6.85 -3.86 -0.77
CA ILE A 79 6.52 -2.75 -1.67
C ILE A 79 5.15 -2.17 -1.31
N ASN A 80 4.13 -3.01 -1.13
CA ASN A 80 2.79 -2.57 -0.77
C ASN A 80 2.75 -1.88 0.60
N GLU A 81 3.43 -2.42 1.61
CA GLU A 81 3.57 -1.79 2.93
C GLU A 81 4.19 -0.41 2.86
N LYS A 82 5.18 -0.23 1.98
CA LYS A 82 5.82 1.08 1.78
C LYS A 82 4.92 2.04 1.01
N ILE A 83 4.16 1.55 0.03
CA ILE A 83 3.33 2.38 -0.83
C ILE A 83 2.04 2.81 -0.13
N TYR A 84 1.30 1.84 0.42
CA TYR A 84 -0.04 2.02 0.97
C TYR A 84 -0.03 2.15 2.50
N GLY A 85 1.15 2.04 3.13
CA GLY A 85 1.29 1.89 4.58
C GLY A 85 1.21 0.41 4.97
N PRO A 86 1.57 0.05 6.23
CA PRO A 86 1.30 -1.30 6.72
C PRO A 86 -0.17 -1.60 6.42
N PRO A 87 -0.52 -2.83 5.99
CA PRO A 87 -1.92 -3.19 5.90
C PRO A 87 -2.53 -2.80 7.25
N SER A 88 -3.43 -1.81 7.25
CA SER A 88 -4.35 -1.66 8.36
C SER A 88 -4.91 -3.06 8.51
N PRO A 89 -4.78 -3.73 9.66
CA PRO A 89 -5.27 -5.07 9.82
C PRO A 89 -6.67 -5.04 9.26
N THR A 90 -6.90 -5.77 8.16
CA THR A 90 -8.24 -6.00 7.63
C THR A 90 -8.84 -7.05 8.54
N THR A 91 -8.98 -6.62 9.77
CA THR A 91 -9.84 -7.12 10.79
C THR A 91 -10.34 -5.81 11.35
N THR A 92 -11.48 -5.39 10.83
CA THR A 92 -12.55 -4.92 11.68
C THR A 92 -12.85 -6.04 12.70
N ALA A 93 -11.89 -6.37 13.56
CA ALA A 93 -12.18 -6.73 14.91
C ALA A 93 -12.47 -5.36 15.51
N THR A 94 -13.70 -4.89 15.31
CA THR A 94 -14.30 -3.99 16.27
C THR A 94 -13.99 -4.60 17.61
N VAL A 95 -13.02 -4.04 18.33
CA VAL A 95 -12.80 -4.42 19.71
C VAL A 95 -14.15 -4.15 20.36
N GLU A 96 -14.88 -5.24 20.65
CA GLU A 96 -16.26 -5.11 21.06
C GLU A 96 -16.30 -4.28 22.33
N ARG A 97 -17.04 -3.17 22.23
CA ARG A 97 -17.31 -2.29 23.33
C ARG A 97 -18.06 -3.08 24.40
N ARG A 98 -17.67 -2.93 25.66
CA ARG A 98 -18.44 -3.48 26.78
C ARG A 98 -19.84 -2.83 26.83
N PRO A 99 -20.91 -3.58 27.09
CA PRO A 99 -22.25 -3.01 27.25
C PRO A 99 -22.27 -1.85 28.24
N LEU A 100 -23.00 -0.80 27.92
CA LEU A 100 -23.05 0.44 28.71
C LEU A 100 -23.64 0.23 30.11
N ASP A 101 -24.56 -0.73 30.26
CA ASP A 101 -25.28 -1.05 31.50
C ASP A 101 -24.41 -1.77 32.55
N THR A 102 -23.18 -2.17 32.21
CA THR A 102 -22.35 -2.97 33.12
C THR A 102 -21.38 -2.17 33.98
N SER A 103 -21.22 -0.86 33.74
CA SER A 103 -20.24 -0.04 34.46
C SER A 103 -20.57 1.45 34.38
N ASP A 104 -20.36 2.21 35.46
CA ASP A 104 -20.44 3.68 35.45
C ASP A 104 -19.11 4.34 35.10
N CYS A 105 -19.15 5.65 34.79
CA CYS A 105 -17.94 6.42 34.49
C CYS A 105 -17.03 6.54 35.73
N PRO A 106 -15.71 6.24 35.64
CA PRO A 106 -14.81 6.24 36.81
C PRO A 106 -14.49 7.63 37.36
N ILE A 107 -14.82 8.68 36.60
CA ILE A 107 -14.50 10.06 36.94
C ILE A 107 -15.70 10.75 37.59
N CYS A 108 -16.87 10.65 36.98
CA CYS A 108 -18.09 11.31 37.47
C CYS A 108 -19.04 10.39 38.24
N PHE A 109 -18.84 9.06 38.17
CA PHE A 109 -19.72 8.06 38.77
C PHE A 109 -21.17 8.10 38.27
N ASP A 110 -21.39 8.67 37.08
CA ASP A 110 -22.70 8.66 36.40
C ASP A 110 -22.82 7.51 35.40
N GLU A 111 -24.06 7.05 35.22
CA GLU A 111 -24.47 6.04 34.25
C GLU A 111 -24.28 6.52 32.79
N PHE A 112 -24.06 5.56 31.90
CA PHE A 112 -23.93 5.82 30.47
C PHE A 112 -25.29 5.77 29.76
N LYS A 113 -25.66 6.87 29.10
CA LYS A 113 -26.89 6.92 28.29
C LYS A 113 -26.63 6.46 26.87
N GLU A 114 -27.47 5.55 26.37
CA GLU A 114 -27.41 5.08 24.98
C GLU A 114 -27.60 6.20 23.96
N SER A 115 -28.41 7.22 24.29
CA SER A 115 -28.58 8.42 23.48
C SER A 115 -27.29 9.22 23.27
N GLU A 116 -26.27 9.00 24.10
CA GLU A 116 -25.00 9.73 24.08
C GLU A 116 -23.80 8.82 23.73
N ILE A 117 -24.05 7.63 23.14
CA ILE A 117 -23.01 6.67 22.70
C ILE A 117 -21.82 7.33 21.97
N SER A 118 -22.09 8.35 21.14
CA SER A 118 -21.08 9.10 20.37
C SER A 118 -20.11 9.92 21.23
N LYS A 119 -20.51 10.27 22.46
CA LYS A 119 -19.72 11.03 23.45
C LYS A 119 -19.11 10.12 24.51
N ILE A 120 -19.20 8.81 24.37
CA ILE A 120 -18.63 7.86 25.31
C ILE A 120 -17.47 7.15 24.62
N LEU A 121 -16.27 7.33 25.15
CA LEU A 121 -15.07 6.63 24.71
C LEU A 121 -14.94 5.30 25.46
N PHE A 122 -14.08 4.40 24.97
CA PHE A 122 -13.76 3.16 25.68
C PHE A 122 -12.29 2.80 25.51
N CYS A 123 -11.73 2.12 26.52
CA CYS A 123 -10.34 1.68 26.45
C CYS A 123 -10.21 0.42 25.59
N LYS A 124 -9.29 0.41 24.60
CA LYS A 124 -9.03 -0.78 23.76
C LYS A 124 -8.43 -1.97 24.53
N LYS A 125 -7.84 -1.74 25.72
CA LYS A 125 -7.26 -2.80 26.56
C LYS A 125 -8.27 -3.37 27.57
N CYS A 126 -8.82 -2.55 28.46
CA CYS A 126 -9.71 -3.02 29.52
C CYS A 126 -11.21 -2.94 29.18
N ARG A 127 -11.56 -2.37 28.02
CA ARG A 127 -12.94 -2.24 27.50
C ARG A 127 -13.91 -1.44 28.37
N ASN A 128 -13.45 -0.80 29.44
CA ASN A 128 -14.29 0.08 30.23
C ASN A 128 -14.58 1.39 29.49
N ASN A 129 -15.79 1.89 29.72
CA ASN A 129 -16.34 3.10 29.11
C ASN A 129 -15.97 4.34 29.93
N ILE A 130 -15.88 5.49 29.28
CA ILE A 130 -15.62 6.79 29.91
C ILE A 130 -16.28 7.90 29.09
N HIS A 131 -16.92 8.86 29.75
CA HIS A 131 -17.44 10.03 29.07
C HIS A 131 -16.29 10.81 28.43
N GLN A 132 -16.48 11.30 27.21
CA GLN A 132 -15.48 12.07 26.48
C GLN A 132 -15.02 13.28 27.30
N VAL A 133 -15.97 14.05 27.86
CA VAL A 133 -15.66 15.23 28.68
C VAL A 133 -14.79 14.86 29.88
N CYS A 134 -15.12 13.74 30.55
CA CYS A 134 -14.33 13.24 31.68
C CYS A 134 -12.92 12.83 31.26
N PHE A 135 -12.80 12.15 30.12
CA PHE A 135 -11.50 11.75 29.57
C PHE A 135 -10.64 12.95 29.15
N ASP A 136 -11.25 13.97 28.54
CA ASP A 136 -10.56 15.18 28.10
C ASP A 136 -9.97 15.93 29.31
N SER A 137 -10.71 16.04 30.42
CA SER A 137 -10.19 16.60 31.68
C SER A 137 -9.03 15.78 32.25
N TRP A 138 -9.13 14.45 32.21
CA TRP A 138 -8.04 13.56 32.65
C TRP A 138 -6.79 13.69 31.79
N ALA A 139 -6.94 13.73 30.47
CA ALA A 139 -5.84 13.88 29.52
C ALA A 139 -5.14 15.24 29.69
N ALA A 140 -5.91 16.31 29.92
CA ALA A 140 -5.37 17.64 30.19
C ALA A 140 -4.49 17.68 31.45
N MET A 141 -4.83 16.91 32.49
CA MET A 141 -4.02 16.80 33.70
C MET A 141 -2.73 15.98 33.53
N ARG A 142 -2.69 15.03 32.59
CA ARG A 142 -1.54 14.13 32.37
C ARG A 142 -0.51 14.66 31.38
N GLY A 143 -0.90 15.55 30.47
CA GLY A 143 0.00 16.09 29.45
C GLY A 143 0.33 15.07 28.35
N SER A 144 1.61 14.67 28.24
CA SER A 144 2.09 13.85 27.11
C SER A 144 1.87 12.35 27.25
N ASP A 145 1.74 11.82 28.47
CA ASP A 145 1.59 10.39 28.75
C ASP A 145 0.16 10.05 29.20
N VAL A 146 -0.77 10.14 28.26
CA VAL A 146 -2.19 9.86 28.52
C VAL A 146 -2.40 8.36 28.64
N THR A 147 -2.87 7.94 29.80
CA THR A 147 -3.13 6.53 30.16
C THR A 147 -4.60 6.32 30.53
N CYS A 148 -5.07 5.07 30.46
CA CYS A 148 -6.42 4.70 30.90
C CYS A 148 -6.59 4.92 32.42
N VAL A 149 -7.69 5.55 32.82
CA VAL A 149 -8.03 5.80 34.24
C VAL A 149 -8.18 4.49 35.03
N TYR A 150 -8.68 3.43 34.39
CA TYR A 150 -8.89 2.13 35.04
C TYR A 150 -7.62 1.27 35.09
N CYS A 151 -7.08 0.90 33.94
CA CYS A 151 -5.99 -0.08 33.86
C CYS A 151 -4.59 0.54 33.69
N ARG A 152 -4.49 1.87 33.58
CA ARG A 152 -3.25 2.63 33.37
C ARG A 152 -2.45 2.27 32.12
N SER A 153 -3.00 1.46 31.21
CA SER A 153 -2.36 1.21 29.92
C SER A 153 -2.29 2.51 29.08
N PRO A 154 -1.30 2.65 28.19
CA PRO A 154 -1.25 3.77 27.23
C PRO A 154 -2.57 3.91 26.48
N TRP A 155 -3.05 5.16 26.33
CA TRP A 155 -4.30 5.42 25.65
C TRP A 155 -4.11 5.48 24.14
N GLU A 156 -4.82 4.61 23.43
CA GLU A 156 -4.83 4.52 21.97
C GLU A 156 -6.04 5.30 21.44
N ASP A 157 -5.84 6.57 21.10
CA ASP A 157 -6.89 7.44 20.54
C ASP A 157 -6.87 7.44 19.01
N ASP A 158 -8.00 7.10 18.39
CA ASP A 158 -8.21 7.18 16.93
C ASP A 158 -8.36 8.64 16.45
N ARG A 159 -8.63 9.60 17.36
CA ARG A 159 -8.76 11.03 17.04
C ARG A 159 -7.43 11.75 16.97
N SER A 160 -6.39 11.19 17.60
CA SER A 160 -5.03 11.68 17.46
C SER A 160 -4.32 10.89 16.37
N SER A 161 -4.33 11.43 15.15
CA SER A 161 -3.28 11.17 14.17
C SER A 161 -1.96 11.67 14.76
N LYS A 162 -1.42 10.98 15.76
CA LYS A 162 -0.04 11.13 16.19
C LYS A 162 0.77 10.91 14.92
N LYS A 163 1.44 11.96 14.44
CA LYS A 163 2.50 11.84 13.44
C LYS A 163 3.45 10.78 13.96
N ASP A 164 3.30 9.57 13.45
CA ASP A 164 4.21 8.46 13.71
C ASP A 164 5.57 8.90 13.19
N LYS A 165 6.44 9.34 14.10
CA LYS A 165 7.86 9.59 13.84
C LYS A 165 8.59 8.24 13.80
N GLY A 166 8.09 7.33 12.97
CA GLY A 166 8.35 5.90 13.13
C GLY A 166 8.42 5.10 11.84
N LYS A 167 8.54 5.73 10.66
CA LYS A 167 9.05 5.10 9.43
C LYS A 167 9.50 6.23 8.49
N ARG A 168 10.78 6.25 8.13
CA ARG A 168 11.29 7.22 7.14
C ARG A 168 10.37 7.17 5.91
N PRO A 169 9.79 8.30 5.46
CA PRO A 169 9.08 8.32 4.18
C PRO A 169 10.03 7.75 3.12
N LEU A 170 9.49 7.01 2.14
CA LEU A 170 10.27 6.43 1.06
C LEU A 170 11.33 7.44 0.60
N SER A 171 12.60 7.08 0.64
CA SER A 171 13.68 7.99 0.27
C SER A 171 13.52 8.32 -1.21
N ARG A 172 12.92 9.48 -1.50
CA ARG A 172 12.68 9.94 -2.86
C ARG A 172 14.00 10.45 -3.41
N GLY A 173 14.34 10.05 -4.62
CA GLY A 173 15.43 10.68 -5.36
C GLY A 173 15.14 12.16 -5.64
N PRO A 174 16.14 12.94 -6.09
CA PRO A 174 15.95 14.36 -6.45
C PRO A 174 14.88 14.55 -7.54
N GLU A 175 14.73 13.57 -8.43
CA GLU A 175 13.68 13.50 -9.45
C GLU A 175 12.29 13.05 -8.91
N GLY A 176 12.17 12.80 -7.61
CA GLY A 176 10.93 12.39 -6.96
C GLY A 176 10.56 10.90 -7.12
N TYR A 177 11.36 10.10 -7.83
CA TYR A 177 11.07 8.67 -7.99
C TYR A 177 11.38 7.89 -6.70
N VAL A 178 10.61 6.82 -6.49
CA VAL A 178 10.84 5.83 -5.44
C VAL A 178 11.63 4.69 -6.03
N ASN A 179 12.78 4.39 -5.43
CA ASN A 179 13.60 3.25 -5.81
C ASN A 179 13.31 2.06 -4.87
N PHE A 180 12.96 0.91 -5.44
CA PHE A 180 12.72 -0.35 -4.72
C PHE A 180 13.88 -1.36 -4.85
N ALA A 181 15.04 -0.92 -5.35
CA ALA A 181 16.20 -1.79 -5.59
C ALA A 181 16.69 -2.46 -4.31
N THR A 182 16.68 -1.75 -3.18
CA THR A 182 17.11 -2.29 -1.89
C THR A 182 16.22 -3.46 -1.45
N GLU A 183 14.91 -3.32 -1.62
CA GLU A 183 13.93 -4.35 -1.27
C GLU A 183 14.03 -5.54 -2.22
N ALA A 184 14.28 -5.27 -3.50
CA ALA A 184 14.48 -6.27 -4.54
C ALA A 184 15.88 -6.93 -4.50
N GLY A 185 16.76 -6.54 -3.57
CA GLY A 185 18.12 -7.06 -3.48
C GLY A 185 19.02 -6.68 -4.67
N VAL A 186 18.63 -5.65 -5.44
CA VAL A 186 19.35 -5.20 -6.63
C VAL A 186 20.42 -4.18 -6.23
N SER A 187 21.65 -4.40 -6.72
CA SER A 187 22.76 -3.47 -6.50
C SER A 187 22.48 -2.10 -7.13
N LEU A 188 22.68 -1.03 -6.36
CA LEU A 188 22.66 0.36 -6.85
C LEU A 188 23.90 0.73 -7.67
N LYS A 189 24.97 -0.07 -7.60
CA LYS A 189 26.16 0.13 -8.44
C LYS A 189 25.87 -0.41 -9.83
N ARG A 190 25.88 0.46 -10.83
CA ARG A 190 25.88 0.08 -12.24
C ARG A 190 27.16 -0.71 -12.51
N ALA A 191 27.04 -1.94 -13.04
CA ALA A 191 28.21 -2.68 -13.50
C ALA A 191 28.83 -1.93 -14.69
N LEU A 192 29.98 -1.29 -14.48
CA LEU A 192 30.73 -0.58 -15.52
C LEU A 192 31.58 -1.52 -16.39
N LYS A 193 31.58 -2.83 -16.12
CA LYS A 193 32.35 -3.80 -16.88
C LYS A 193 31.47 -4.45 -17.94
N TYR A 194 31.43 -3.82 -19.12
CA TYR A 194 31.21 -4.54 -20.37
C TYR A 194 32.44 -5.44 -20.57
N SER A 195 32.41 -6.68 -20.07
CA SER A 195 33.29 -7.70 -20.63
C SER A 195 32.68 -8.06 -21.99
N HIS A 196 33.20 -7.41 -23.03
CA HIS A 196 32.98 -7.80 -24.41
C HIS A 196 33.24 -9.31 -24.55
N ILE A 197 32.18 -10.11 -24.61
CA ILE A 197 32.20 -11.38 -25.33
C ILE A 197 31.54 -11.08 -26.67
N TRP A 198 32.23 -10.26 -27.46
CA TRP A 198 32.09 -10.36 -28.90
C TRP A 198 33.05 -11.47 -29.29
N PRO A 199 32.60 -12.57 -29.94
CA PRO A 199 33.55 -13.51 -30.52
C PRO A 199 34.47 -12.72 -31.44
N ASP A 200 35.77 -12.90 -31.23
CA ASP A 200 36.82 -12.30 -32.02
C ASP A 200 36.54 -12.54 -33.51
N THR A 201 36.27 -11.47 -34.26
CA THR A 201 36.06 -11.52 -35.71
C THR A 201 37.39 -11.52 -36.48
N SER A 202 38.51 -11.86 -35.84
CA SER A 202 39.83 -11.94 -36.50
C SER A 202 39.99 -13.11 -37.48
N THR A 203 39.01 -14.01 -37.65
CA THR A 203 39.13 -15.15 -38.58
C THR A 203 38.40 -15.02 -39.92
N TYR A 204 37.84 -13.86 -40.29
CA TYR A 204 37.43 -13.63 -41.70
C TYR A 204 38.50 -12.85 -42.47
N ARG A 205 39.65 -13.50 -42.69
CA ARG A 205 40.58 -13.19 -43.79
C ARG A 205 40.81 -14.46 -44.61
N ARG A 206 39.94 -14.69 -45.60
CA ARG A 206 40.25 -14.92 -47.03
C ARG A 206 38.99 -15.32 -47.75
#